data_AF-A0A6H1W570-F1
#
_entry.id   AF-A0A6H1W570-F1
#
_cell.length_a   1.000
_cell.length_b   1.000
_cell.length_c   1.000
_cell.angle_alpha   90.00
_cell.angle_beta   90.00
_cell.angle_gamma   90.00
#
_symmetry.space_group_name_H-M   'P 1'
#
loop_
_entity.id
_entity.type
_entity.pdbx_description
1 polymer ?
#
loop_
_entity_poly.entity_id
_entity_poly.type
_entity_poly.pdbx_seq_one_letter_code
_entity_poly.pdbx_strand_id
1 'polypeptide(L)'
;MSDEGEAAEVVEVPQAAGASGVTEIVEAWASESTLLAFDGRILEVFGFADVQRMHIAFRPTITVGTKMVSITPTHGGKLSFFYDAARADEIAAFAVHVHAAHAAHA
;
A
#
# COMPACT_ATOMS: atom_id res chain seq x y z
N MET A 1 -32.58 -57.52 15.65
CA MET A 1 -32.34 -56.17 16.22
C MET A 1 -31.14 -55.64 15.48
N SER A 2 -31.38 -54.61 14.68
CA SER A 2 -30.40 -53.96 13.82
C SER A 2 -29.43 -53.14 14.67
N ASP A 3 -28.16 -53.15 14.30
CA ASP A 3 -27.22 -52.09 14.69
C ASP A 3 -26.32 -51.86 13.48
N GLU A 4 -26.76 -50.95 12.61
CA GLU A 4 -25.97 -50.42 11.50
C GLU A 4 -25.15 -49.26 12.08
N GLY A 5 -23.86 -49.52 12.31
CA GLY A 5 -22.90 -48.49 12.66
C GLY A 5 -22.68 -47.55 11.48
N GLU A 6 -23.32 -46.39 11.52
CA GLU A 6 -23.16 -45.29 10.58
C GLU A 6 -21.71 -44.78 10.65
N ALA A 7 -20.95 -45.01 9.57
CA ALA A 7 -19.63 -44.41 9.40
C ALA A 7 -19.82 -42.92 9.12
N ALA A 8 -19.43 -42.07 10.06
CA ALA A 8 -19.40 -40.63 9.87
C ALA A 8 -18.40 -40.27 8.75
N GLU A 9 -18.93 -39.81 7.62
CA GLU A 9 -18.16 -39.19 6.55
C GLU A 9 -17.50 -37.92 7.10
N VAL A 10 -16.18 -37.98 7.30
CA VAL A 10 -15.38 -36.80 7.64
C VAL A 10 -15.27 -35.98 6.36
N VAL A 11 -16.17 -35.01 6.21
CA VAL A 11 -16.05 -33.96 5.20
C VAL A 11 -14.86 -33.10 5.62
N GLU A 12 -13.73 -33.24 4.94
CA GLU A 12 -12.65 -32.25 5.01
C GLU A 12 -13.22 -30.91 4.56
N VAL A 13 -13.49 -30.03 5.53
CA VAL A 13 -13.73 -28.63 5.27
C VAL A 13 -12.43 -28.09 4.67
N PRO A 14 -12.41 -27.55 3.44
CA PRO A 14 -11.21 -26.98 2.88
C PRO A 14 -10.76 -25.86 3.82
N GLN A 15 -9.63 -26.09 4.50
CA GLN A 15 -8.97 -25.08 5.28
C GLN A 15 -8.63 -23.95 4.32
N ALA A 16 -9.37 -22.85 4.41
CA ALA A 16 -9.12 -21.64 3.65
C ALA A 16 -7.62 -21.37 3.73
N ALA A 17 -6.97 -21.35 2.56
CA ALA A 17 -5.54 -21.13 2.42
C ALA A 17 -5.18 -19.98 3.35
N GLY A 18 -4.38 -20.30 4.38
CA GLY A 18 -3.97 -19.33 5.37
C GLY A 18 -3.42 -18.12 4.65
N ALA A 19 -3.84 -16.93 5.07
CA ALA A 19 -3.25 -15.69 4.62
C ALA A 19 -1.74 -15.81 4.83
N SER A 20 -1.01 -16.05 3.74
CA SER A 20 0.44 -15.92 3.72
C SER A 20 0.70 -14.47 4.07
N GLY A 21 1.17 -14.22 5.30
CA GLY A 21 1.39 -12.91 5.88
C GLY A 21 2.58 -12.17 5.25
N VAL A 22 2.62 -12.10 3.93
CA VAL A 22 3.47 -11.17 3.19
C VAL A 22 2.57 -9.99 2.87
N THR A 23 2.68 -8.94 3.66
CA THR A 23 2.11 -7.66 3.26
C THR A 23 2.83 -7.23 1.98
N GLU A 24 2.11 -7.17 0.87
CA GLU A 24 2.67 -6.72 -0.41
C GLU A 24 3.09 -5.25 -0.26
N ILE A 25 4.39 -4.99 -0.41
CA ILE A 25 4.91 -3.63 -0.44
C ILE A 25 4.78 -3.16 -1.89
N VAL A 26 3.98 -2.11 -2.10
CA VAL A 26 3.89 -1.42 -3.38
C VAL A 26 4.91 -0.30 -3.39
N GLU A 27 5.65 -0.18 -4.48
CA GLU A 27 6.74 0.78 -4.62
C GLU A 27 6.61 1.57 -5.92
N ALA A 28 7.08 2.82 -5.91
CA ALA A 28 7.22 3.65 -7.11
C ALA A 28 8.41 4.60 -6.98
N TRP A 29 9.28 4.60 -7.99
CA TRP A 29 10.37 5.57 -8.05
C TRP A 29 9.85 6.91 -8.57
N ALA A 30 10.02 7.97 -7.79
CA ALA A 30 9.66 9.33 -8.22
C ALA A 30 10.81 10.03 -8.96
N SER A 31 12.06 9.69 -8.62
CA SER A 31 13.26 10.09 -9.34
C SER A 31 14.37 9.07 -9.08
N GLU A 32 15.56 9.22 -9.65
CA GLU A 32 16.72 8.37 -9.32
C GLU A 32 17.10 8.39 -7.82
N SER A 33 16.65 9.39 -7.07
CA SER A 33 16.99 9.59 -5.67
C SER A 33 15.79 9.59 -4.72
N THR A 34 14.58 9.32 -5.23
CA THR A 34 13.36 9.36 -4.43
C THR A 34 12.48 8.14 -4.67
N LEU A 35 12.27 7.34 -3.62
CA LEU A 35 11.41 6.15 -3.63
C LEU A 35 10.17 6.38 -2.75
N LEU A 36 9.01 5.98 -3.26
CA LEU A 36 7.77 5.86 -2.50
C LEU A 36 7.52 4.38 -2.22
N ALA A 37 7.21 4.03 -0.97
CA ALA A 37 6.83 2.67 -0.60
C ALA A 37 5.58 2.68 0.28
N PHE A 38 4.73 1.66 0.13
CA PHE A 38 3.49 1.53 0.89
C PHE A 38 3.22 0.07 1.23
N ASP A 39 3.04 -0.21 2.51
CA ASP A 39 2.77 -1.56 3.03
C ASP A 39 1.26 -1.81 3.29
N GLY A 40 0.37 -1.03 2.68
CA GLY A 40 -1.05 -1.09 2.99
C GLY A 40 -1.48 -0.27 4.21
N ARG A 41 -0.55 0.28 5.00
CA ARG A 41 -0.86 1.10 6.20
C ARG A 41 -0.02 2.37 6.32
N ILE A 42 1.29 2.27 6.08
CA ILE A 42 2.26 3.34 6.23
C ILE A 42 2.81 3.68 4.85
N LEU A 43 2.72 4.96 4.49
CA LEU A 43 3.42 5.50 3.33
C LEU A 43 4.81 5.97 3.77
N GLU A 44 5.84 5.46 3.13
CA GLU A 44 7.22 5.87 3.31
C GLU A 44 7.70 6.66 2.09
N VAL A 45 8.43 7.76 2.36
CA VAL A 45 9.15 8.52 1.34
C VAL A 45 10.62 8.46 1.69
N PHE A 46 11.43 7.92 0.79
CA PHE A 46 12.89 7.86 0.91
C PHE A 46 13.49 8.85 -0.06
N GLY A 47 14.24 9.84 0.46
CA GLY A 47 15.03 10.76 -0.37
C GLY A 47 16.47 10.29 -0.57
N PHE A 48 17.32 11.18 -1.10
CA PHE A 48 18.70 10.89 -1.49
C PHE A 48 19.57 10.36 -0.33
N ALA A 49 19.27 10.78 0.90
CA ALA A 49 19.95 10.34 2.11
C ALA A 49 18.92 9.93 3.18
N ASP A 50 19.29 9.04 4.09
CA ASP A 50 18.41 8.52 5.16
C ASP A 50 17.77 9.63 6.01
N VAL A 51 18.41 10.79 6.12
CA VAL A 51 17.87 11.97 6.81
C VAL A 51 16.64 12.58 6.13
N GLN A 52 16.32 12.18 4.90
CA GLN A 52 15.14 12.58 4.14
C GLN A 52 14.05 11.49 4.14
N ARG A 53 14.13 10.52 5.06
CA ARG A 53 13.09 9.51 5.25
C ARG A 53 11.92 10.07 6.03
N MET A 54 10.71 9.88 5.51
CA MET A 54 9.47 10.29 6.19
C MET A 54 8.49 9.13 6.24
N HIS A 55 7.93 8.91 7.43
CA HIS A 55 6.85 7.95 7.68
C HIS A 55 5.52 8.68 7.81
N ILE A 56 4.55 8.27 7.01
CA ILE A 56 3.18 8.79 7.03
C ILE A 56 2.24 7.65 7.45
N ALA A 57 1.68 7.76 8.65
CA ALA A 57 0.73 6.79 9.22
C ALA A 57 -0.71 7.33 9.34
N PHE A 58 -1.03 8.45 8.70
CA PHE A 58 -2.40 8.96 8.51
C PHE A 58 -2.90 8.59 7.11
N ARG A 59 -4.10 9.04 6.70
CA ARG A 59 -4.63 8.81 5.35
C ARG A 59 -4.18 9.92 4.39
N PRO A 60 -3.04 9.81 3.68
CA PRO A 60 -2.60 10.83 2.75
C PRO A 60 -3.43 10.83 1.48
N THR A 61 -3.64 12.03 0.93
CA THR A 61 -3.97 12.21 -0.48
C THR A 61 -2.70 12.55 -1.24
N ILE A 62 -2.40 11.76 -2.25
CA ILE A 62 -1.30 11.99 -3.19
C ILE A 62 -1.85 12.64 -4.44
N THR A 63 -1.20 13.71 -4.91
CA THR A 63 -1.57 14.41 -6.15
C THR A 63 -0.34 14.56 -7.03
N VAL A 64 -0.44 14.07 -8.27
CA VAL A 64 0.61 14.19 -9.28
C VAL A 64 0.29 15.43 -10.13
N GLY A 65 1.08 16.48 -9.97
CA GLY A 65 1.01 17.67 -10.80
C GLY A 65 1.97 17.59 -11.99
N THR A 66 1.99 18.63 -12.82
CA THR A 66 2.87 18.70 -14.00
C THR A 66 4.36 18.70 -13.65
N LYS A 67 4.75 19.22 -12.48
CA LYS A 67 6.15 19.33 -12.05
C LYS A 67 6.46 18.72 -10.69
N MET A 68 5.45 18.57 -9.84
CA MET A 68 5.64 18.11 -8.48
C MET A 68 4.60 17.07 -8.10
N VAL A 69 5.02 16.15 -7.27
CA VAL A 69 4.12 15.31 -6.48
C VAL A 69 3.86 16.03 -5.16
N SER A 70 2.62 15.95 -4.69
CA SER A 70 2.16 16.51 -3.43
C SER A 70 1.57 15.41 -2.57
N ILE A 71 2.01 15.29 -1.32
CA ILE A 71 1.43 14.38 -0.34
C ILE A 71 0.80 15.23 0.75
N THR A 72 -0.53 15.15 0.85
CA THR A 72 -1.33 15.96 1.77
C THR A 72 -1.85 15.06 2.89
N PRO A 73 -1.38 15.27 4.13
CA PRO A 73 -1.95 14.61 5.30
C PRO A 73 -3.40 14.97 5.56
N THR A 74 -4.08 14.13 6.36
CA THR A 74 -5.30 14.56 7.06
C THR A 74 -4.99 15.68 8.07
N HIS A 75 -3.82 15.62 8.73
CA HIS A 75 -3.34 16.63 9.68
C HIS A 75 -1.83 16.85 9.52
N GLY A 76 -1.37 18.10 9.60
CA GLY A 76 0.05 18.45 9.52
C GLY A 76 0.47 19.09 8.20
N GLY A 77 1.78 19.14 7.97
CA GLY A 77 2.38 19.82 6.82
C GLY A 77 2.26 19.01 5.52
N LYS A 78 1.92 19.71 4.43
CA LYS A 78 1.98 19.15 3.07
C LYS A 78 3.43 18.94 2.65
N LEU A 79 3.76 17.74 2.15
CA LEU A 79 5.02 17.49 1.46
C LEU A 79 4.84 17.72 -0.05
N SER A 80 5.83 18.35 -0.69
CA SER A 80 5.89 18.45 -2.15
C SER A 80 7.32 18.35 -2.63
N PHE A 81 7.53 17.61 -3.72
CA PHE A 81 8.86 17.40 -4.31
C PHE A 81 8.77 17.26 -5.83
N PHE A 82 9.87 17.60 -6.52
CA PHE A 82 10.02 17.37 -7.95
C PHE A 82 10.19 15.88 -8.24
N TYR A 83 9.77 15.46 -9.42
CA TYR A 83 9.86 14.08 -9.88
C TYR A 83 10.25 14.03 -11.35
N ASP A 84 10.73 12.88 -11.81
CA ASP A 84 11.05 12.65 -13.21
C ASP A 84 9.75 12.49 -13.99
N ALA A 85 9.46 13.39 -14.95
CA ALA A 85 8.20 13.39 -15.68
C ALA A 85 7.90 12.04 -16.38
N ALA A 86 8.92 11.29 -16.76
CA ALA A 86 8.78 9.94 -17.33
C ALA A 86 8.18 8.90 -16.36
N ARG A 87 8.19 9.19 -15.04
CA ARG A 87 7.62 8.36 -13.97
C ARG A 87 6.18 8.75 -13.62
N ALA A 88 5.59 9.74 -14.28
CA ALA A 88 4.27 10.28 -13.91
C ALA A 88 3.19 9.19 -13.80
N ASP A 89 3.14 8.28 -14.77
CA ASP A 89 2.14 7.21 -14.81
C ASP A 89 2.35 6.17 -13.70
N GLU A 90 3.61 5.85 -13.37
CA GLU A 90 3.98 4.95 -12.27
C GLU A 90 3.53 5.54 -10.91
N ILE A 91 3.80 6.83 -10.70
CA ILE A 91 3.42 7.53 -9.47
C ILE A 91 1.89 7.70 -9.40
N ALA A 92 1.22 7.91 -10.53
CA ALA A 92 -0.24 8.01 -10.58
C ALA A 92 -0.90 6.67 -10.21
N ALA A 93 -0.39 5.55 -10.75
CA ALA A 93 -0.85 4.21 -10.40
C ALA A 93 -0.63 3.91 -8.90
N PHE A 94 0.54 4.28 -8.37
CA PHE A 94 0.85 4.19 -6.94
C PHE A 94 -0.15 5.00 -6.10
N ALA A 95 -0.45 6.24 -6.49
CA ALA A 95 -1.41 7.08 -5.80
C ALA A 95 -2.80 6.45 -5.74
N VAL A 96 -3.28 5.86 -6.85
CA VAL A 96 -4.55 5.13 -6.89
C VAL A 96 -4.56 3.98 -5.88
N HIS A 97 -3.47 3.21 -5.78
CA HIS A 97 -3.37 2.12 -4.83
C HIS A 97 -3.45 2.62 -3.37
N VAL A 98 -2.68 3.66 -3.03
CA VAL A 98 -2.71 4.27 -1.68
C VAL A 98 -4.10 4.82 -1.32
N HIS A 99 -4.78 5.47 -2.27
CA HIS A 99 -6.12 6.02 -2.01
C HIS A 99 -7.15 4.93 -1.83
N ALA A 100 -7.10 3.86 -2.64
CA ALA A 100 -8.00 2.72 -2.52
C ALA A 100 -7.86 2.02 -1.15
N ALA A 101 -6.62 1.79 -0.70
CA ALA A 101 -6.36 1.20 0.61
C ALA A 101 -6.95 2.03 1.75
N HIS A 102 -6.83 3.36 1.70
CA HIS A 102 -7.36 4.23 2.75
C HIS A 102 -8.87 4.50 2.65
N ALA A 103 -9.47 4.36 1.46
CA ALA A 103 -10.92 4.43 1.29
C ALA A 103 -11.62 3.20 1.87
N ALA A 104 -11.02 2.00 1.78
CA ALA A 104 -11.57 0.76 2.33
C ALA A 104 -11.65 0.73 3.87
N HIS A 105 -11.01 1.67 4.55
CA HIS A 105 -11.00 1.80 6.01
C HIS A 105 -11.82 2.99 6.53
N ALA A 106 -12.52 3.72 5.66
CA ALA A 106 -13.38 4.86 6.01
C ALA A 106 -14.79 4.42 6.40
#